data_AF-A0A2D7IJ01-F1
#
_entry.id   AF-A0A2D7IJ01-F1
#
_cell.length_a   1.000
_cell.length_b   1.000
_cell.length_c   1.000
_cell.angle_alpha   90.00
_cell.angle_beta   90.00
_cell.angle_gamma   90.00
#
_symmetry.space_group_name_H-M   'P 1'
#
loop_
_entity.id
_entity.type
_entity.pdbx_description
1 polymer ?
#
loop_
_entity_poly.entity_id
_entity_poly.type
_entity_poly.pdbx_seq_one_letter_code
_entity_poly.pdbx_strand_id
1 'polypeptide(L)'
;MNMKHINILLTIGVIVLVNISCATLNRAHGELNYNNHISKGQELQDLKKALDDGAINQDEYDLMKEKIINDKYVKDLIEKFDDEDEDGQNRKASFNIEL
;
A
#
# COMPACT_ATOMS: atom_id res chain seq x y z
N MET A 1 19.33 -26.61 44.75
CA MET A 1 19.37 -25.15 44.45
C MET A 1 18.68 -24.41 45.57
N ASN A 2 19.37 -23.52 46.30
CA ASN A 2 18.79 -22.87 47.48
C ASN A 2 17.66 -21.91 47.10
N MET A 3 16.58 -21.84 47.89
CA MET A 3 15.40 -20.99 47.63
C MET A 3 15.73 -19.53 47.29
N LYS A 4 16.83 -18.99 47.84
CA LYS A 4 17.31 -17.63 47.54
C LYS A 4 17.74 -17.46 46.08
N HIS A 5 18.38 -18.47 45.49
CA HIS A 5 18.78 -18.44 44.08
C HIS A 5 17.58 -18.58 43.15
N ILE A 6 16.54 -19.33 43.57
CA ILE A 6 15.29 -19.47 42.83
C ILE A 6 14.55 -18.13 42.78
N ASN A 7 14.47 -17.41 43.90
CA ASN A 7 13.82 -16.09 43.94
C ASN A 7 14.57 -15.04 43.10
N ILE A 8 15.90 -15.05 43.14
CA ILE A 8 16.72 -14.12 42.33
C ILE A 8 16.54 -14.39 40.83
N LEU A 9 16.52 -15.66 40.42
CA LEU A 9 16.27 -16.04 39.03
C LEU A 9 14.87 -15.64 38.57
N LEU A 10 13.86 -15.77 39.44
CA LEU A 10 12.51 -15.30 39.16
C LEU A 10 12.45 -13.79 38.95
N THR A 11 13.11 -13.00 39.79
CA THR A 11 13.12 -11.53 39.66
C THR A 11 13.79 -11.07 38.38
N ILE A 12 14.92 -11.66 38.00
CA ILE A 12 15.61 -11.34 36.74
C ILE A 12 14.75 -11.72 35.53
N GLY A 13 14.07 -12.87 35.58
CA GLY A 13 13.13 -13.30 34.53
C GLY A 13 12.00 -12.30 34.31
N VAL A 14 11.40 -11.77 35.37
CA VAL A 14 10.32 -10.78 35.27
C VAL A 14 10.80 -9.47 34.63
N ILE A 15 12.00 -9.00 34.99
CA ILE A 15 12.55 -7.75 34.44
C ILE A 15 12.82 -7.88 32.93
N VAL A 16 13.33 -9.03 32.48
CA VAL A 16 13.57 -9.28 31.04
C VAL A 16 12.26 -9.32 30.25
N LEU A 17 11.21 -9.95 30.79
CA LEU A 17 9.91 -10.04 30.12
C LEU A 17 9.25 -8.67 29.90
N VAL A 18 9.38 -7.74 30.85
CA VAL A 18 8.78 -6.40 30.75
C VAL A 18 9.46 -5.52 29.68
N ASN A 19 10.76 -5.71 29.42
CA ASN A 19 11.50 -4.88 28.45
C ASN A 19 11.30 -5.33 26.99
N ILE A 20 10.93 -6.60 26.74
CA ILE A 20 10.67 -7.12 25.39
C ILE A 20 9.34 -6.59 24.82
N SER A 21 8.44 -6.10 25.67
CA SER A 21 7.12 -5.60 25.27
C SER A 21 7.12 -4.23 24.58
N CYS A 22 8.23 -3.48 24.59
CA CYS A 22 8.28 -2.14 23.97
C CYS A 22 8.70 -2.15 22.48
N ALA A 23 9.20 -3.26 21.94
CA ALA A 23 9.72 -3.30 20.57
C ALA A 23 8.69 -3.72 19.50
N THR A 24 7.49 -4.19 19.87
CA THR A 24 6.63 -4.96 18.95
C THR A 24 5.38 -4.24 18.44
N LEU A 25 5.16 -2.96 18.76
CA LEU A 25 3.88 -2.29 18.47
C LEU A 25 4.02 -0.89 17.82
N ASN A 26 4.94 -0.75 16.87
CA ASN A 26 4.79 0.27 15.83
C ASN A 26 4.87 -0.39 14.45
N ARG A 27 3.89 -1.25 14.16
CA ARG A 27 3.64 -1.63 12.77
C ARG A 27 3.10 -0.36 12.10
N ALA A 28 3.95 0.34 11.35
CA ALA A 28 3.50 1.44 10.51
C ALA A 28 2.49 0.88 9.52
N HIS A 29 1.20 1.02 9.82
CA HIS A 29 0.13 0.76 8.87
C HIS A 29 0.10 1.96 7.94
N GLY A 30 0.97 1.94 6.92
CA GLY A 30 0.96 2.96 5.88
C GLY A 30 -0.32 2.80 5.07
N GLU A 31 -1.35 3.59 5.37
CA GLU A 31 -2.52 3.71 4.51
C GLU A 31 -2.13 4.63 3.34
N LEU A 32 -2.16 4.08 2.13
CA LEU A 32 -2.01 4.86 0.91
C LEU A 32 -3.35 5.56 0.62
N ASN A 33 -3.44 6.82 1.04
CA ASN A 33 -4.59 7.67 0.71
C ASN A 33 -4.41 8.20 -0.72
N TYR A 34 -4.99 7.51 -1.70
CA TYR A 34 -5.07 8.00 -3.08
C TYR A 34 -6.27 8.94 -3.22
N ASN A 35 -6.01 10.25 -3.19
CA ASN A 35 -7.02 11.26 -3.44
C ASN A 35 -6.82 11.86 -4.84
N ASN A 36 -7.51 11.31 -5.85
CA ASN A 36 -7.53 11.93 -7.17
C ASN A 36 -8.57 13.07 -7.16
N HIS A 37 -8.11 14.31 -7.23
CA HIS A 37 -9.00 15.47 -7.27
C HIS A 37 -9.59 15.72 -8.67
N ILE A 38 -9.15 14.97 -9.68
CA ILE A 38 -9.66 15.05 -11.05
C ILE A 38 -10.64 13.91 -11.28
N SER A 39 -11.86 14.25 -11.69
CA SER A 39 -12.86 13.25 -12.06
C SER A 39 -12.46 12.54 -13.36
N LYS A 40 -12.85 11.27 -13.50
CA LYS A 40 -12.70 10.53 -14.78
C LYS A 40 -13.27 11.29 -15.97
N GLY A 41 -14.35 12.05 -15.77
CA GLY A 41 -14.95 12.87 -16.82
C GLY A 41 -14.02 13.96 -17.34
N GLN A 42 -13.27 14.62 -16.45
CA GLN A 42 -12.26 15.61 -16.82
C GLN A 42 -11.06 14.95 -17.52
N GLU A 43 -10.57 13.82 -17.00
CA GLU A 43 -9.47 13.08 -17.65
C GLU A 43 -9.85 12.65 -19.09
N LEU A 44 -11.08 12.17 -19.30
CA LEU A 44 -11.58 11.81 -20.63
C LEU A 44 -11.75 13.03 -21.55
N GLN A 45 -12.15 14.18 -21.00
CA GLN A 45 -12.26 15.42 -21.76
C GLN A 45 -10.89 15.90 -22.25
N ASP A 46 -9.89 15.88 -21.38
CA ASP A 46 -8.51 16.26 -21.72
C ASP A 46 -7.90 15.27 -22.71
N LEU A 47 -8.15 13.97 -22.53
CA LEU A 47 -7.72 12.93 -23.45
C LEU A 47 -8.31 13.12 -24.85
N LYS A 48 -9.61 13.48 -24.94
CA LYS A 48 -10.25 13.79 -26.22
C LYS A 48 -9.64 15.03 -26.86
N LYS A 49 -9.36 16.06 -26.06
CA LYS A 49 -8.70 17.27 -26.56
C LYS A 49 -7.31 16.97 -27.14
N ALA A 50 -6.53 16.12 -26.49
CA ALA A 50 -5.22 15.70 -27.00
C ALA A 50 -5.32 14.97 -28.35
N LEU A 51 -6.36 14.14 -28.54
CA LEU A 51 -6.64 13.51 -29.83
C LEU A 51 -7.04 14.55 -30.89
N ASP A 52 -7.95 15.47 -30.54
CA ASP A 52 -8.44 16.52 -31.45
C ASP A 52 -7.31 17.50 -31.86
N ASP A 53 -6.36 17.75 -30.96
CA ASP A 53 -5.16 18.58 -31.19
C ASP A 53 -4.06 17.81 -31.96
N GLY A 54 -4.26 16.51 -32.24
CA GLY A 54 -3.29 15.66 -32.94
C GLY A 54 -2.03 15.31 -32.14
N ALA A 55 -2.06 15.52 -30.81
CA ALA A 55 -0.95 15.20 -29.92
C ALA A 55 -0.82 13.68 -29.68
N ILE A 56 -1.91 12.94 -29.84
CA ILE A 56 -1.97 11.47 -29.78
C ILE A 56 -2.78 10.94 -30.97
N ASN A 57 -2.59 9.67 -31.31
CA ASN A 57 -3.38 8.99 -32.33
C ASN A 57 -4.59 8.25 -31.73
N GLN A 58 -5.44 7.69 -32.60
CA GLN A 58 -6.67 6.99 -32.21
C GLN A 58 -6.39 5.74 -31.35
N ASP A 59 -5.34 4.97 -31.64
CA ASP A 59 -5.00 3.77 -30.89
C ASP A 59 -4.54 4.11 -29.47
N GLU A 60 -3.75 5.19 -29.32
CA GLU A 60 -3.32 5.72 -28.03
C GLU A 60 -4.50 6.26 -27.22
N TYR A 61 -5.44 6.94 -27.89
CA TYR A 61 -6.68 7.43 -27.28
C TYR A 61 -7.52 6.27 -26.74
N ASP A 62 -7.75 5.23 -27.53
CA ASP A 62 -8.60 4.10 -27.14
C ASP A 62 -7.97 3.32 -25.97
N LEU A 63 -6.65 3.10 -26.00
CA LEU A 63 -5.92 2.47 -24.91
C LEU A 63 -6.00 3.28 -23.61
N MET A 64 -5.77 4.59 -23.66
CA MET A 64 -5.82 5.44 -22.46
C MET A 64 -7.23 5.60 -21.92
N LYS A 65 -8.23 5.71 -22.80
CA LYS A 65 -9.64 5.76 -22.42
C LYS A 65 -10.05 4.50 -21.67
N GLU A 66 -9.64 3.33 -22.13
CA GLU A 66 -9.89 2.07 -21.44
C GLU A 66 -9.26 2.04 -20.04
N LYS A 67 -8.02 2.54 -19.90
CA LYS A 67 -7.33 2.62 -18.60
C LYS A 67 -8.05 3.53 -17.59
N ILE A 68 -8.52 4.70 -18.03
CA ILE A 68 -9.27 5.66 -17.20
C ILE A 68 -10.61 5.05 -16.76
N ILE A 69 -11.37 4.46 -17.69
CA ILE A 69 -12.69 3.89 -17.40
C ILE A 69 -12.58 2.72 -16.41
N ASN A 70 -11.60 1.83 -16.61
CA ASN A 70 -11.45 0.60 -15.83
C ASN A 70 -10.63 0.77 -14.54
N ASP A 71 -10.25 1.99 -14.15
CA ASP A 71 -9.34 2.27 -13.02
C ASP A 71 -8.05 1.45 -13.07
N LYS A 72 -7.60 1.11 -14.29
CA LYS A 72 -6.45 0.24 -14.46
C LYS A 72 -5.18 0.85 -13.88
N TYR A 73 -5.11 2.18 -13.73
CA TYR A 73 -4.05 2.85 -13.00
C TYR A 73 -3.91 2.37 -11.55
N VAL A 74 -5.02 2.17 -10.84
CA VAL A 74 -4.99 1.70 -9.45
C VAL A 74 -4.54 0.24 -9.40
N LYS A 75 -5.03 -0.58 -10.33
CA LYS A 75 -4.64 -1.99 -10.42
C LYS A 75 -3.16 -2.17 -10.77
N ASP A 76 -2.66 -1.45 -11.77
CA ASP A 76 -1.25 -1.46 -12.16
C ASP A 76 -0.34 -0.91 -11.04
N LEU A 77 -0.84 0.04 -10.22
CA LEU A 77 -0.14 0.51 -9.02
C LEU A 77 -0.06 -0.60 -7.96
N ILE A 78 -1.16 -1.27 -7.65
CA ILE A 78 -1.20 -2.37 -6.66
C ILE A 78 -0.27 -3.52 -7.11
N GLU A 79 -0.35 -3.92 -8.38
CA GLU A 79 0.50 -5.01 -8.92
C GLU A 79 2.00 -4.67 -8.83
N LYS A 80 2.40 -3.42 -9.07
CA LYS A 80 3.81 -2.98 -8.90
C LYS A 80 4.31 -3.09 -7.45
N PHE A 81 3.43 -3.02 -6.46
CA PHE A 81 3.81 -3.20 -5.06
C PHE A 81 3.80 -4.68 -4.62
N ASP A 82 3.18 -5.58 -5.39
CA ASP A 82 3.12 -7.02 -5.10
C ASP A 82 4.35 -7.80 -5.64
N ASP A 83 5.11 -7.25 -6.60
CA ASP A 83 6.21 -7.96 -7.29
C ASP A 83 7.62 -7.79 -6.65
N GLU A 84 7.75 -7.23 -5.45
CA GLU A 84 9.05 -7.12 -4.73
C GLU A 84 9.11 -7.93 -3.41
N ASP A 85 8.64 -9.18 -3.41
CA ASP A 85 8.96 -10.12 -2.32
C ASP A 85 9.24 -11.53 -2.85
N GLU A 86 10.52 -11.85 -3.08
CA GLU A 86 11.05 -13.22 -3.20
C GLU A 86 10.95 -14.04 -1.89
N ASP A 87 10.12 -13.63 -0.92
CA ASP A 87 9.97 -14.29 0.37
C ASP A 87 8.52 -14.25 0.89
N GLY A 88 7.60 -14.96 0.20
CA GLY A 88 6.52 -15.74 0.83
C GLY A 88 5.59 -15.08 1.86
N GLN A 89 5.49 -13.75 1.96
CA GLN A 89 4.51 -13.06 2.79
C GLN A 89 3.71 -12.10 1.91
N ASN A 90 2.49 -12.52 1.59
CA ASN A 90 1.51 -11.73 0.84
C ASN A 90 1.15 -10.47 1.66
N ARG A 91 1.92 -9.39 1.50
CA ARG A 91 1.70 -8.10 2.17
C ARG A 91 0.55 -7.38 1.47
N LYS A 92 -0.68 -7.79 1.77
CA LYS A 92 -1.88 -7.10 1.28
C LYS A 92 -1.92 -5.68 1.85
N ALA A 93 -1.50 -4.70 1.05
CA ALA A 93 -1.84 -3.31 1.30
C ALA A 93 -3.36 -3.16 1.15
N SER A 94 -4.05 -2.66 2.18
CA SER A 94 -5.48 -2.34 2.08
C SER A 94 -5.63 -0.98 1.43
N PHE A 95 -6.24 -0.94 0.23
CA PHE A 95 -6.60 0.29 -0.45
C PHE A 95 -8.02 0.71 -0.04
N ASN A 96 -8.16 1.86 0.59
CA ASN A 96 -9.45 2.54 0.69
C ASN A 96 -9.55 3.54 -0.47
N ILE A 97 -10.43 3.24 -1.42
CA ILE A 97 -10.78 4.16 -2.51
C ILE A 97 -12.17 4.70 -2.17
N GLU A 98 -12.26 5.97 -1.81
CA GLU A 98 -13.54 6.69 -1.80
C GLU A 98 -13.78 7.19 -3.24
N LEU A 99 -14.78 6.60 -3.92
CA LEU A 99 -15.24 7.00 -5.26
C LEU A 99 -16.33 8.06 -5.19
#